data_AF-A0A7X6VHA1-F1
#
_entry.id   AF-A0A7X6VHA1-F1
#
_cell.length_a   1.000
_cell.length_b   1.000
_cell.length_c   1.000
_cell.angle_alpha   90.00
_cell.angle_beta   90.00
_cell.angle_gamma   90.00
#
_symmetry.space_group_name_H-M   'P 1'
#
loop_
_entity.id
_entity.type
_entity.pdbx_description
1 polymer ?
#
loop_
_entity_poly.entity_id
_entity_poly.type
_entity_poly.pdbx_seq_one_letter_code
_entity_poly.pdbx_strand_id
1 'polypeptide(L)' 'CKGCGICAKNCPVSAISGELKKPYEIDQQVCIKCGVCQTKCPFNAISRK' A
#
# COMPACT_ATOMS: atom_id res chain seq x y z
N CYS A 1 -5.45 -2.99 7.55
CA CYS A 1 -4.79 -3.79 6.49
C CYS A 1 -4.77 -5.26 6.92
N LYS A 2 -5.00 -6.24 6.02
CA LYS A 2 -4.87 -7.69 6.34
C LYS A 2 -3.46 -8.25 6.05
N GLY A 3 -2.53 -7.41 5.59
CA GLY A 3 -1.17 -7.83 5.24
C GLY A 3 -1.11 -8.74 4.02
N CYS A 4 -1.98 -8.51 3.01
CA CYS A 4 -2.03 -9.32 1.80
C CYS A 4 -0.99 -8.93 0.73
N GLY A 5 -0.32 -7.79 0.86
CA GLY A 5 0.72 -7.34 -0.07
C GLY A 5 0.25 -6.90 -1.46
N ILE A 6 -1.06 -6.91 -1.75
CA ILE A 6 -1.61 -6.49 -3.06
C ILE A 6 -1.26 -5.02 -3.36
N CYS A 7 -1.31 -4.16 -2.35
CA CYS A 7 -0.95 -2.76 -2.47
C CYS A 7 0.51 -2.58 -2.91
N ALA A 8 1.45 -3.31 -2.31
CA ALA A 8 2.87 -3.28 -2.65
C ALA A 8 3.14 -3.80 -4.06
N LYS A 9 2.50 -4.93 -4.45
CA LYS A 9 2.62 -5.48 -5.81
C LYS A 9 2.12 -4.54 -6.91
N ASN A 10 1.11 -3.72 -6.63
CA ASN A 10 0.55 -2.77 -7.61
C ASN A 10 1.17 -1.38 -7.50
N CYS A 11 2.14 -1.17 -6.61
CA CYS A 11 2.79 0.13 -6.48
C CYS A 11 3.79 0.32 -7.63
N PRO A 12 3.61 1.32 -8.50
CA PRO A 12 4.51 1.52 -9.66
C PRO A 12 5.92 1.95 -9.26
N VAL A 13 6.05 2.56 -8.08
CA VAL A 13 7.31 3.06 -7.51
C VAL A 13 7.78 2.22 -6.32
N SER A 14 7.14 1.07 -6.07
CA SER A 14 7.46 0.19 -4.94
C SER A 14 7.58 0.91 -3.58
N ALA A 15 6.82 1.99 -3.37
CA ALA A 15 6.86 2.82 -2.16
C ALA A 15 6.16 2.17 -0.95
N ILE A 16 5.83 0.88 -1.00
CA ILE A 16 5.06 0.20 0.04
C ILE A 16 5.85 -1.00 0.51
N SER A 17 6.24 -0.96 1.78
CA SER A 17 7.09 -1.95 2.42
C SER A 17 6.34 -2.58 3.59
N GLY A 18 6.48 -3.88 3.78
CA GLY A 18 5.81 -4.57 4.87
C GLY A 18 5.87 -6.08 4.73
N GLU A 19 5.49 -6.75 5.80
CA GLU A 19 5.50 -8.22 5.87
C GLU A 19 4.08 -8.79 5.72
N LEU A 20 4.01 -10.03 5.22
CA LEU A 20 2.77 -10.79 5.16
C LEU A 20 2.14 -10.90 6.56
N LYS A 21 0.81 -10.73 6.63
CA LYS A 21 0.02 -10.67 7.88
C LYS A 21 0.32 -9.48 8.81
N LYS A 22 1.19 -8.53 8.41
CA LYS A 22 1.43 -7.28 9.15
C LYS A 22 0.87 -6.07 8.38
N PRO A 23 0.61 -4.94 9.07
CA PRO A 23 0.32 -3.68 8.39
C PRO A 23 1.51 -3.28 7.49
N TYR A 24 1.20 -2.91 6.26
CA TYR A 24 2.18 -2.37 5.32
C TYR A 24 2.30 -0.87 5.55
N GLU A 25 3.52 -0.36 5.50
CA GLU A 25 3.82 1.06 5.58
C GLU A 25 4.08 1.63 4.18
N ILE A 26 3.62 2.86 3.97
CA ILE A 26 3.80 3.59 2.73
C ILE A 26 4.85 4.65 2.97
N ASP A 27 5.95 4.56 2.24
CA ASP A 27 7.00 5.57 2.23
C ASP A 27 6.51 6.80 1.47
N GLN A 28 6.23 7.88 2.21
CA GLN A 28 5.75 9.14 1.65
C GLN A 28 6.82 9.88 0.83
N GLN A 29 8.11 9.57 1.00
CA GLN A 29 9.18 10.19 0.22
C GLN A 29 9.20 9.64 -1.21
N VAL A 30 8.92 8.34 -1.36
CA VAL A 30 8.87 7.67 -2.67
C VAL A 30 7.46 7.72 -3.27
N CYS A 31 6.42 7.80 -2.44
CA CYS A 31 5.04 7.77 -2.88
C CYS A 31 4.65 8.99 -3.73
N ILE A 32 4.44 8.75 -5.02
CA ILE A 32 3.93 9.75 -5.98
C ILE A 32 2.41 10.02 -5.86
N LYS A 33 1.77 9.51 -4.81
CA LYS A 33 0.32 9.64 -4.54
C LYS A 33 -0.60 9.18 -5.70
N CYS A 34 -0.17 8.21 -6.49
CA CYS A 34 -0.92 7.66 -7.63
C CYS A 34 -2.29 7.07 -7.28
N GLY A 35 -2.55 6.71 -6.01
CA GLY A 35 -3.85 6.19 -5.55
C GLY A 35 -4.14 4.72 -5.90
N VAL A 36 -3.30 4.08 -6.72
CA VAL A 36 -3.47 2.69 -7.18
C VAL A 36 -3.60 1.71 -6.01
N CYS A 37 -2.79 1.88 -4.98
CA CYS A 37 -2.81 1.02 -3.80
C CYS A 37 -4.19 1.02 -3.11
N GLN A 38 -4.85 2.18 -3.04
CA GLN A 38 -6.18 2.34 -2.46
C GLN A 38 -7.25 1.70 -3.35
N THR A 39 -7.22 1.97 -4.66
CA THR A 39 -8.17 1.39 -5.63
C THR A 39 -8.08 -0.13 -5.71
N LYS A 40 -6.87 -0.70 -5.60
CA LYS A 40 -6.64 -2.15 -5.66
C LYS A 40 -6.86 -2.85 -4.31
N CYS A 41 -7.05 -2.11 -3.22
CA CYS A 41 -7.27 -2.72 -1.91
C CYS A 41 -8.75 -3.09 -1.76
N PRO A 42 -9.13 -4.38 -1.79
CA PRO A 42 -10.54 -4.78 -1.66
C PRO A 42 -11.13 -4.47 -0.27
N PHE A 43 -10.26 -4.22 0.71
CA PHE A 43 -10.65 -3.91 2.09
C PHE A 43 -10.67 -2.42 2.38
N ASN A 44 -10.36 -1.56 1.39
CA ASN A 44 -10.13 -0.12 1.57
C ASN A 44 -9.27 0.20 2.80
N ALA A 45 -8.30 -0.67 3.09
CA ALA A 45 -7.59 -0.68 4.36
C ALA A 45 -6.43 0.31 4.43
N ILE A 46 -6.34 1.21 3.44
CA ILE A 46 -5.34 2.25 3.29
C ILE A 46 -6.04 3.56 3.61
N SER A 47 -5.66 4.18 4.72
CA SER A 47 -6.16 5.49 5.13
C SER A 47 -5.04 6.51 5.02
N ARG A 48 -5.31 7.64 4.36
CA ARG A 48 -4.43 8.81 4.38
C ARG A 48 -4.79 9.58 5.66
N LYS A 49 -3.94 9.53 6.68
CA LYS A 49 -3.98 10.50 7.78
C LYS A 49 -2.91 11.56 7.53
#